data_AF-A0A958DFE6-F1
#
_entry.id   AF-A0A958DFE6-F1
#
_cell.length_a   1.000
_cell.length_b   1.000
_cell.length_c   1.000
_cell.angle_alpha   90.00
_cell.angle_beta   90.00
_cell.angle_gamma   90.00
#
_symmetry.space_group_name_H-M   'P 1'
#
loop_
_entity.id
_entity.type
_entity.pdbx_description
1 polymer ?
#
loop_
_entity_poly.entity_id
_entity_poly.type
_entity_poly.pdbx_seq_one_letter_code
_entity_poly.pdbx_strand_id
1 'polypeptide(L)'
;MDPIGAIFASIVDVISNPISQRFADVTGTQIQSVVVEHQGIQVPYSYQLWKIQPKSVCHSYGNNVEDFSRCTVAAKSMFTEACQHLQKKPSTDWRHTKLQNMYCTAAVSYQPTVANIGWSADTSPLDEARAACNLAIAELVGNPDPAARQRKKAACDKYDALKAAQ
;
A
#
# COMPACT_ATOMS: atom_id res chain seq x y z
N MET A 1 -22.56 1.69 9.78
CA MET A 1 -21.65 1.15 10.80
C MET A 1 -20.26 1.69 10.48
N ASP A 2 -19.64 2.39 11.41
CA ASP A 2 -18.30 2.96 11.22
C ASP A 2 -17.28 1.80 11.24
N PRO A 3 -16.65 1.43 10.10
CA PRO A 3 -15.74 0.29 10.03
C PRO A 3 -14.53 0.48 10.95
N ILE A 4 -14.18 1.73 11.29
CA ILE A 4 -13.10 2.07 12.21
C ILE A 4 -13.52 1.82 13.66
N GLY A 5 -14.77 2.11 14.01
CA GLY A 5 -15.33 1.83 15.34
C GLY A 5 -15.31 0.35 15.71
N ALA A 6 -15.47 -0.54 14.73
CA ALA A 6 -15.38 -1.99 14.92
C ALA A 6 -13.93 -2.46 15.13
N ILE A 7 -12.95 -1.83 14.47
CA ILE A 7 -11.51 -2.09 14.67
C ILE A 7 -11.07 -1.69 16.09
N PHE A 8 -11.60 -0.58 16.62
CA PHE A 8 -11.32 -0.16 18.00
C PHE A 8 -12.10 -0.98 19.03
N ALA A 9 -13.27 -1.52 18.69
CA ALA A 9 -14.01 -2.39 19.60
C ALA A 9 -13.21 -3.66 19.95
N SER A 10 -12.51 -4.30 19.00
CA SER A 10 -11.70 -5.48 19.32
C SER A 10 -10.46 -5.17 20.17
N ILE A 11 -9.87 -3.98 20.00
CA ILE A 11 -8.76 -3.50 20.85
C ILE A 11 -9.26 -3.17 22.27
N VAL A 12 -10.51 -2.71 22.39
CA VAL A 12 -11.14 -2.34 23.67
C VAL A 12 -11.78 -3.54 24.38
N ASP A 13 -12.33 -4.54 23.69
CA ASP A 13 -13.07 -5.65 24.32
C ASP A 13 -12.16 -6.67 25.03
N VAL A 14 -10.89 -6.74 24.62
CA VAL A 14 -9.84 -7.46 25.37
C VAL A 14 -9.65 -6.87 26.77
N ILE A 15 -10.17 -5.67 27.08
CA ILE A 15 -9.97 -4.91 28.32
C ILE A 15 -11.02 -5.24 29.41
N SER A 16 -12.08 -5.99 29.09
CA SER A 16 -13.24 -6.20 29.98
C SER A 16 -13.16 -7.40 30.96
N ASN A 17 -12.35 -8.43 30.68
CA ASN A 17 -12.31 -9.64 31.53
C ASN A 17 -11.33 -9.53 32.74
N PRO A 18 -11.74 -9.86 33.98
CA PRO A 18 -10.90 -9.69 35.17
C PRO A 18 -10.35 -11.04 35.68
N ILE A 19 -9.32 -11.63 35.08
CA ILE A 19 -8.60 -12.77 35.68
C ILE A 19 -7.09 -12.64 35.44
N SER A 20 -6.38 -12.12 36.46
CA SER A 20 -4.96 -12.29 36.83
C SER A 20 -3.80 -12.12 35.80
N GLN A 21 -4.01 -11.99 34.49
CA GLN A 21 -2.95 -11.72 33.50
C GLN A 21 -2.68 -10.22 33.24
N ARG A 22 -3.41 -9.34 33.92
CA ARG A 22 -3.55 -7.90 33.59
C ARG A 22 -2.39 -6.96 33.96
N PHE A 23 -1.43 -7.35 34.79
CA PHE A 23 -0.39 -6.38 35.24
C PHE A 23 0.74 -6.16 34.22
N ALA A 24 1.06 -7.15 33.38
CA ALA A 24 2.06 -6.99 32.33
C ALA A 24 1.56 -6.09 31.17
N ASP A 25 0.27 -6.18 30.84
CA ASP A 25 -0.37 -5.37 29.80
C ASP A 25 -0.50 -3.89 30.16
N VAL A 26 -0.67 -3.57 31.46
CA VAL A 26 -0.82 -2.17 31.92
C VAL A 26 0.46 -1.34 31.72
N THR A 27 1.62 -2.00 31.70
CA THR A 27 2.92 -1.31 31.47
C THR A 27 3.38 -1.37 30.02
N GLY A 28 2.75 -2.19 29.16
CA GLY A 28 3.18 -2.42 27.78
C GLY A 28 4.52 -3.15 27.68
N THR A 29 4.97 -3.86 28.72
CA THR A 29 6.30 -4.46 28.75
C THR A 29 6.43 -5.71 27.87
N GLN A 30 5.32 -6.35 27.51
CA GLN A 30 5.27 -7.47 26.58
C GLN A 30 5.04 -7.02 25.14
N ILE A 31 5.58 -7.78 24.19
CA ILE A 31 5.34 -7.56 22.76
C ILE A 31 3.91 -7.98 22.46
N GLN A 32 3.12 -7.03 21.98
CA GLN A 32 1.74 -7.24 21.53
C GLN A 32 1.73 -7.32 20.00
N SER A 33 1.10 -8.36 19.45
CA SER A 33 0.96 -8.56 18.00
C SER A 33 -0.49 -8.33 17.59
N VAL A 34 -0.69 -7.48 16.58
CA VAL A 34 -2.00 -7.07 16.10
C VAL A 34 -2.05 -7.20 14.59
N VAL A 35 -3.20 -7.61 14.07
CA VAL A 35 -3.51 -7.56 12.64
C VAL A 35 -4.74 -6.68 12.48
N VAL A 36 -4.62 -5.63 11.67
CA VAL A 36 -5.71 -4.70 11.39
C VAL A 36 -5.96 -4.66 9.90
N GLU A 37 -7.20 -4.84 9.49
CA GLU A 37 -7.59 -4.63 8.10
C GLU A 37 -7.70 -3.14 7.81
N HIS A 38 -6.97 -2.67 6.79
CA HIS A 38 -7.03 -1.29 6.30
C HIS A 38 -7.04 -1.28 4.78
N GLN A 39 -8.05 -0.66 4.17
CA GLN A 39 -8.19 -0.57 2.70
C GLN A 39 -8.13 -1.95 2.01
N GLY A 40 -8.71 -2.98 2.64
CA GLY A 40 -8.72 -4.36 2.14
C GLY A 40 -7.38 -5.10 2.26
N ILE A 41 -6.40 -4.52 2.97
CA ILE A 41 -5.09 -5.13 3.24
C ILE A 41 -4.99 -5.44 4.73
N GLN A 42 -4.61 -6.68 5.07
CA GLN A 42 -4.29 -7.03 6.44
C GLN A 42 -2.92 -6.45 6.81
N VAL A 43 -2.88 -5.56 7.79
CA VAL A 43 -1.67 -4.90 8.29
C VAL A 43 -1.25 -5.56 9.62
N PRO A 44 -0.36 -6.56 9.59
CA PRO A 44 0.23 -7.13 10.79
C PRO A 44 1.33 -6.21 11.31
N TYR A 45 1.36 -5.98 12.62
CA TYR A 45 2.45 -5.29 13.29
C TYR A 45 2.51 -5.72 14.75
N SER A 46 3.62 -5.36 15.40
CA SER A 46 3.76 -5.50 16.84
C SER A 46 4.19 -4.21 17.49
N TYR A 47 3.87 -4.06 18.77
CA TYR A 47 4.29 -2.93 19.58
C TYR A 47 4.73 -3.39 20.96
N GLN A 48 5.59 -2.59 21.58
CA GLN A 48 6.04 -2.76 22.96
C GLN A 48 6.22 -1.37 23.57
N LEU A 49 5.89 -1.22 24.84
CA LEU A 49 5.91 0.03 25.60
C LEU A 49 5.18 1.17 24.87
N TRP A 50 4.03 0.84 24.26
CA TRP A 50 3.22 1.79 23.47
C TRP A 50 4.02 2.40 22.31
N LYS A 51 4.94 1.63 21.74
CA LYS A 51 5.73 2.00 20.57
C LYS A 51 5.65 0.87 19.56
N ILE A 52 5.09 1.18 18.39
CA ILE A 52 5.09 0.28 17.23
C ILE A 52 6.53 -0.03 16.84
N GLN A 53 6.82 -1.30 16.60
CA GLN A 53 8.13 -1.77 16.16
C GLN A 53 8.18 -1.69 14.63
N PRO A 54 8.95 -0.79 14.00
CA PRO A 54 8.87 -0.59 12.55
C PRO A 54 9.20 -1.85 11.74
N LYS A 55 10.10 -2.69 12.25
CA LYS A 55 10.54 -3.94 11.59
C LYS A 55 9.48 -5.06 11.62
N SER A 56 8.48 -4.98 12.49
CA SER A 56 7.42 -5.98 12.54
C SER A 56 6.24 -5.63 11.62
N VAL A 57 6.12 -4.37 11.21
CA VAL A 57 5.06 -3.93 10.30
C VAL A 57 5.20 -4.65 8.96
N CYS A 58 4.13 -5.34 8.55
CA CYS A 58 4.04 -6.07 7.28
C CYS A 58 5.10 -7.17 7.10
N HIS A 59 5.75 -7.62 8.17
CA HIS A 59 6.86 -8.58 8.08
C HIS A 59 6.49 -9.88 7.34
N SER A 60 5.26 -10.37 7.50
CA SER A 60 4.76 -11.57 6.82
C SER A 60 4.70 -11.45 5.29
N TYR A 61 4.68 -10.23 4.75
CA TYR A 61 4.68 -9.98 3.31
C TYR A 61 6.09 -9.91 2.72
N GLY A 62 7.15 -10.04 3.53
CA GLY A 62 8.54 -9.81 3.09
C GLY A 62 9.03 -10.69 1.93
N ASN A 63 8.32 -11.77 1.61
CA ASN A 63 8.63 -12.65 0.48
C ASN A 63 8.12 -12.11 -0.88
N ASN A 64 7.18 -11.17 -0.88
CA ASN A 64 6.67 -10.52 -2.09
C ASN A 64 6.82 -9.00 -1.95
N VAL A 65 7.72 -8.42 -2.77
CA VAL A 65 8.04 -6.99 -2.73
C VAL A 65 6.82 -6.12 -3.04
N GLU A 66 5.94 -6.55 -3.93
CA GLU A 66 4.72 -5.82 -4.27
C GLU A 66 3.74 -5.78 -3.10
N ASP A 67 3.44 -6.95 -2.51
CA ASP A 67 2.53 -7.02 -1.37
C ASP A 67 3.11 -6.34 -0.13
N PHE A 68 4.42 -6.46 0.09
CA PHE A 68 5.12 -5.74 1.15
C PHE A 68 5.01 -4.23 0.97
N SER A 69 5.22 -3.73 -0.25
CA SER A 69 5.05 -2.31 -0.57
C SER A 69 3.63 -1.85 -0.31
N ARG A 70 2.63 -2.54 -0.86
CA ARG A 70 1.21 -2.24 -0.66
C ARG A 70 0.84 -2.22 0.82
N CYS A 71 1.28 -3.22 1.57
CA CYS A 71 1.02 -3.30 3.01
C CYS A 71 1.68 -2.15 3.78
N THR A 72 2.94 -1.82 3.51
CA THR A 72 3.63 -0.75 4.27
C THR A 72 3.03 0.63 3.98
N VAL A 73 2.57 0.88 2.75
CA VAL A 73 1.80 2.08 2.39
C VAL A 73 0.46 2.12 3.14
N ALA A 74 -0.29 1.02 3.15
CA ALA A 74 -1.53 0.90 3.91
C ALA A 74 -1.31 1.12 5.41
N ALA A 75 -0.23 0.57 5.98
CA ALA A 75 0.14 0.76 7.37
C ALA A 75 0.40 2.23 7.70
N LYS A 76 1.10 2.97 6.83
CA LYS A 76 1.34 4.41 7.00
C LYS A 76 0.03 5.20 7.00
N SER A 77 -0.89 4.90 6.08
CA SER A 77 -2.22 5.50 6.04
C SER A 77 -2.98 5.21 7.34
N MET A 78 -3.03 3.95 7.74
CA MET A 78 -3.70 3.49 8.96
C MET A 78 -3.20 4.21 10.21
N PHE A 79 -1.88 4.32 10.40
CA PHE A 79 -1.31 5.04 11.55
C PHE A 79 -1.70 6.53 11.57
N THR A 80 -1.73 7.16 10.39
CA THR A 80 -2.12 8.56 10.21
C THR A 80 -3.59 8.77 10.58
N GLU A 81 -4.47 7.91 10.07
CA GLU A 81 -5.90 7.96 10.34
C GLU A 81 -6.22 7.67 11.82
N ALA A 82 -5.56 6.67 12.42
CA ALA A 82 -5.69 6.36 13.83
C ALA A 82 -5.27 7.54 14.71
N CYS A 83 -4.15 8.20 14.40
CA CYS A 83 -3.72 9.41 15.10
C CYS A 83 -4.79 10.53 15.01
N GLN A 84 -5.29 10.81 13.80
CA GLN A 84 -6.30 11.84 13.59
C GLN A 84 -7.60 11.52 14.34
N HIS A 85 -8.04 10.27 14.37
CA HIS A 85 -9.22 9.85 15.10
C HIS A 85 -9.07 10.08 16.60
N LEU A 86 -7.93 9.68 17.17
CA LEU A 86 -7.65 9.81 18.60
C LEU A 86 -7.49 11.28 19.03
N GLN A 87 -6.98 12.13 18.15
CA GLN A 87 -6.92 13.58 18.38
C GLN A 87 -8.31 14.25 18.36
N LYS A 88 -9.22 13.80 17.49
CA LYS A 88 -10.58 14.38 17.37
C LYS A 88 -11.49 14.05 18.55
N LYS A 89 -11.20 12.98 19.29
CA LYS A 89 -11.96 12.54 20.47
C LYS A 89 -11.05 12.50 21.70
N PRO A 90 -10.67 13.64 22.27
CA PRO A 90 -9.81 13.66 23.44
C PRO A 90 -10.50 12.98 24.63
N SER A 91 -9.72 12.22 25.40
CA SER A 91 -10.15 11.56 26.62
C SER A 91 -9.08 11.74 27.70
N THR A 92 -9.51 11.86 28.95
CA THR A 92 -8.62 11.93 30.12
C THR A 92 -8.10 10.55 30.56
N ASP A 93 -8.56 9.48 29.92
CA ASP A 93 -8.01 8.14 30.17
C ASP A 93 -6.52 8.09 29.75
N TRP A 94 -5.67 7.67 30.69
CA TRP A 94 -4.24 7.50 30.45
C TRP A 94 -3.97 6.53 29.29
N ARG A 95 -4.83 5.51 29.09
CA ARG A 95 -4.71 4.56 27.98
C ARG A 95 -4.96 5.22 26.64
N HIS A 96 -5.98 6.07 26.57
CA HIS A 96 -6.26 6.87 25.38
C HIS A 96 -5.05 7.72 25.01
N THR A 97 -4.45 8.38 26.00
CA THR A 97 -3.25 9.20 25.81
C THR A 97 -2.08 8.36 25.29
N LYS A 98 -1.88 7.15 25.82
CA LYS A 98 -0.81 6.24 25.35
C LYS A 98 -1.05 5.76 23.92
N LEU A 99 -2.27 5.36 23.57
CA LEU A 99 -2.64 4.97 22.21
C LEU A 99 -2.47 6.12 21.23
N GLN A 100 -2.94 7.32 21.59
CA GLN A 100 -2.78 8.51 20.77
C GLN A 100 -1.31 8.78 20.50
N ASN A 101 -0.46 8.78 21.53
CA ASN A 101 0.98 8.99 21.38
C ASN A 101 1.63 7.90 20.52
N MET A 102 1.25 6.63 20.69
CA MET A 102 1.76 5.50 19.91
C MET A 102 1.48 5.70 18.41
N TYR A 103 0.22 5.89 18.05
CA TYR A 103 -0.19 6.03 16.65
C TYR A 103 0.28 7.34 16.03
N CYS A 104 0.25 8.46 16.76
CA CYS A 104 0.77 9.73 16.25
C CYS A 104 2.29 9.71 16.06
N THR A 105 3.04 9.06 16.95
CA THR A 105 4.48 8.86 16.75
C THR A 105 4.74 8.00 15.52
N ALA A 106 3.99 6.91 15.33
CA ALA A 106 4.12 6.06 14.15
C ALA A 106 3.70 6.80 12.86
N ALA A 107 2.62 7.58 12.90
CA ALA A 107 2.16 8.40 11.78
C ALA A 107 3.23 9.37 11.27
N VAL A 108 4.10 9.87 12.15
CA VAL A 108 5.22 10.75 11.74
C VAL A 108 6.47 9.93 11.38
N SER A 109 6.90 9.03 12.25
CA SER A 109 8.22 8.38 12.18
C SER A 109 8.30 7.13 11.31
N TYR A 110 7.18 6.45 11.04
CA TYR A 110 7.18 5.26 10.20
C TYR A 110 7.38 5.64 8.73
N GLN A 111 8.34 5.00 8.07
CA GLN A 111 8.63 5.18 6.66
C GLN A 111 8.17 3.93 5.90
N PRO A 112 7.16 4.04 5.01
CA PRO A 112 6.73 2.91 4.20
C PRO A 112 7.80 2.54 3.17
N THR A 113 7.89 1.26 2.83
CA THR A 113 8.70 0.82 1.69
C THR A 113 7.85 0.94 0.44
N VAL A 114 8.21 1.85 -0.46
CA VAL A 114 7.50 2.01 -1.73
C VAL A 114 8.32 1.32 -2.80
N ALA A 115 7.81 0.18 -3.30
CA ALA A 115 8.30 -0.38 -4.54
C ALA A 115 7.82 0.52 -5.67
N ASN A 116 8.75 1.26 -6.27
CA ASN A 116 8.49 1.99 -7.50
C ASN A 116 8.50 0.96 -8.65
N ILE A 117 7.44 0.16 -8.74
CA ILE A 117 7.25 -0.67 -9.91
C ILE A 117 6.83 0.32 -11.00
N GLY A 118 7.77 0.69 -11.86
CA GLY A 118 7.46 1.31 -13.13
C GLY A 118 6.67 0.30 -13.93
N TRP A 119 5.36 0.19 -13.66
CA TRP A 119 4.43 -0.33 -14.62
C TRP A 119 4.60 0.62 -15.79
N SER A 120 5.17 0.14 -16.91
CA SER A 120 4.86 0.74 -18.20
C SER A 120 3.35 0.84 -18.22
N ALA A 121 2.81 2.05 -18.02
CA ALA A 121 1.37 2.30 -18.05
C ALA A 121 0.83 1.50 -19.23
N ASP A 122 -0.21 0.69 -19.01
CA ASP A 122 -0.83 -0.17 -20.02
C ASP A 122 -0.70 0.53 -21.37
N THR A 123 0.23 0.04 -22.21
CA THR A 123 0.56 0.74 -23.44
C THR A 123 -0.75 0.86 -24.18
N SER A 124 -1.20 2.10 -24.40
CA SER A 124 -2.48 2.29 -25.04
C SER A 124 -2.43 1.56 -26.39
N PRO A 125 -3.55 1.03 -26.91
CA PRO A 125 -3.55 0.42 -28.24
C PRO A 125 -2.92 1.33 -29.31
N LEU A 126 -2.95 2.65 -29.10
CA LEU A 126 -2.27 3.65 -29.92
C LEU A 126 -0.74 3.63 -29.76
N ASP A 127 -0.22 3.52 -28.53
CA ASP A 127 1.23 3.45 -28.26
C ASP A 127 1.85 2.17 -28.81
N GLU A 128 1.15 1.03 -28.70
CA GLU A 128 1.56 -0.22 -29.34
C GLU A 128 1.58 -0.09 -30.86
N ALA A 129 0.55 0.50 -31.45
CA ALA A 129 0.50 0.74 -32.89
C ALA A 129 1.60 1.69 -33.36
N ARG A 130 1.91 2.73 -32.56
CA ARG A 130 3.03 3.65 -32.82
C ARG A 130 4.37 2.91 -32.80
N ALA A 131 4.61 2.09 -31.79
CA ALA A 131 5.83 1.30 -31.67
C ALA A 131 6.00 0.33 -32.85
N ALA A 132 4.92 -0.35 -33.24
CA ALA A 132 4.92 -1.25 -34.40
C ALA A 132 5.22 -0.52 -35.72
N CYS A 133 4.63 0.67 -35.96
CA CYS A 133 4.94 1.48 -37.13
C CYS A 133 6.41 1.92 -37.15
N ASN A 134 6.94 2.38 -36.01
CA ASN A 134 8.35 2.79 -35.88
C ASN A 134 9.32 1.63 -36.14
N LEU A 135 9.02 0.44 -35.63
CA LEU A 135 9.82 -0.76 -35.88
C LEU A 135 9.83 -1.12 -37.37
N ALA A 136 8.67 -1.09 -38.03
CA ALA A 136 8.57 -1.39 -39.45
C ALA A 136 9.27 -0.34 -40.35
N ILE A 137 9.35 0.92 -39.90
CA ILE A 137 10.18 1.95 -40.55
C ILE A 137 11.66 1.58 -40.41
N ALA A 138 12.12 1.20 -39.22
CA ALA A 138 13.51 0.81 -38.99
C ALA A 138 13.90 -0.44 -39.81
N GLU A 139 13.02 -1.45 -39.89
CA GLU A 139 13.21 -2.62 -40.75
C GLU A 139 13.38 -2.23 -42.22
N LEU A 140 12.55 -1.31 -42.72
CA LEU A 140 12.62 -0.87 -44.12
C LEU A 140 13.94 -0.15 -44.43
N VAL A 141 14.49 0.60 -43.45
CA VAL A 141 15.81 1.24 -43.58
C VAL A 141 16.92 0.20 -43.69
N GLY A 142 16.84 -0.88 -42.90
CA GLY A 142 17.83 -1.96 -42.92
C GLY A 142 17.71 -2.91 -44.10
N ASN A 143 16.50 -3.17 -44.59
CA ASN A 143 16.21 -4.09 -45.69
C ASN A 143 15.02 -3.61 -46.54
N PRO A 144 15.26 -2.87 -47.64
CA PRO A 144 14.22 -2.22 -48.43
C PRO A 144 13.55 -3.17 -49.45
N ASP A 145 13.07 -4.32 -48.99
CA ASP A 145 12.36 -5.30 -49.83
C ASP A 145 10.84 -4.99 -49.95
N PRO A 146 10.13 -5.56 -50.95
CA PRO A 146 8.70 -5.33 -51.13
C PRO A 146 7.84 -5.77 -49.93
N ALA A 147 8.26 -6.81 -49.20
CA ALA A 147 7.54 -7.30 -48.04
C ALA A 147 7.68 -6.34 -46.85
N ALA A 148 8.85 -5.72 -46.66
CA ALA A 148 9.09 -4.68 -45.67
C ALA A 148 8.26 -3.42 -45.95
N ARG A 149 8.11 -3.03 -47.22
CA ARG A 149 7.19 -1.94 -47.61
C ARG A 149 5.74 -2.25 -47.23
N GLN A 150 5.30 -3.49 -47.45
CA GLN A 150 3.95 -3.92 -47.09
C GLN A 150 3.74 -3.96 -45.57
N ARG A 151 4.70 -4.49 -44.81
CA ARG A 151 4.68 -4.49 -43.34
C ARG A 151 4.61 -3.09 -42.75
N LYS A 152 5.46 -2.18 -43.25
CA LYS A 152 5.41 -0.76 -42.86
C LYS A 152 4.04 -0.17 -43.13
N LYS A 153 3.50 -0.34 -44.34
CA LYS A 153 2.19 0.20 -44.71
C LYS A 153 1.11 -0.30 -43.77
N ALA A 154 1.00 -1.61 -43.55
CA ALA A 154 0.00 -2.19 -42.66
C ALA A 154 0.11 -1.69 -41.21
N ALA A 155 1.34 -1.61 -40.67
CA ALA A 155 1.58 -1.17 -39.30
C ALA A 155 1.24 0.32 -39.10
N CYS A 156 1.63 1.18 -40.04
CA CYS A 156 1.38 2.61 -39.95
C CYS A 156 -0.08 2.97 -40.27
N ASP A 157 -0.74 2.29 -41.21
CA ASP A 157 -2.18 2.46 -41.48
C ASP A 157 -3.01 2.13 -40.22
N LYS A 158 -2.62 1.09 -39.45
CA LYS A 158 -3.26 0.74 -38.17
C LYS A 158 -3.08 1.85 -37.13
N TYR A 159 -1.89 2.43 -37.03
CA TYR A 159 -1.62 3.56 -36.13
C TYR A 159 -2.46 4.78 -36.50
N ASP A 160 -2.52 5.12 -37.79
CA ASP A 160 -3.29 6.28 -38.26
C ASP A 160 -4.80 6.10 -38.04
N ALA A 161 -5.32 4.88 -38.25
CA ALA A 161 -6.72 4.56 -37.96
C ALA A 161 -7.06 4.72 -36.46
N LEU A 162 -6.19 4.24 -35.57
CA LEU A 162 -6.37 4.39 -34.13
C LEU A 162 -6.23 5.85 -33.68
N LYS A 163 -5.31 6.60 -34.31
CA LYS A 163 -5.12 8.04 -34.04
C LYS A 163 -6.34 8.87 -34.46
N ALA A 164 -7.00 8.49 -35.55
CA ALA A 164 -8.20 9.17 -36.04
C ALA A 164 -9.47 8.84 -35.25
N ALA A 165 -9.46 7.76 -34.46
CA ALA A 165 -10.57 7.33 -33.62
C ALA A 165 -10.52 7.91 -32.19
N GLN A 166 -9.50 8.72 -31.88
CA GLN A 166 -9.35 9.48 -30.63
C GLN A 166 -9.71 10.95 -30.85
#